data_AF-A0A7J7UX51-F1
#
_entry.id   AF-A0A7J7UX51-F1
#
_cell.length_a   1.000
_cell.length_b   1.000
_cell.length_c   1.000
_cell.angle_alpha   90.00
_cell.angle_beta   90.00
_cell.angle_gamma   90.00
#
_symmetry.space_group_name_H-M   'P 1'
#
loop_
_entity.id
_entity.type
_entity.pdbx_description
1 polymer ?
#
loop_
_entity_poly.entity_id
_entity_poly.type
_entity_poly.pdbx_seq_one_letter_code
_entity_poly.pdbx_strand_id
1 'polypeptide(L)'
;MLGFPSELPVDSNYYRKVWNLKMKDPKSRLKSLTQKNSFWIHRVNCLGTEPHIANCQVQVAPARGKLRPACLGGMHTVVSCVAGPRFRPLKAKPGRKEPRAEEPRVRLRSGAQVGEGRVEVLMNRQWGTVCDHGWNLLSASVLCRQLGFGSAREALFGAQLGQGLGSIHLSEVRCRGYERTLGECPALEGSQNGCRHENDAAVRCNVPNVGFQNQVRLAGGRTPEEGVVEVQVEVNGVQRWGAVCSDHWGLTEAMVACRQLGLGFANHAIKDTWYWQGTPGAGEVVMSGVSCSGTELALQQCQRHGPVHCSHGAGRFSAGVSCTDSE
;
A
#
# COMPACT_ATOMS: atom_id res chain seq x y z
N MET A 1 -3.96 -6.12 18.58
CA MET A 1 -3.86 -4.70 18.20
C MET A 1 -2.88 -4.61 17.04
N LEU A 2 -3.32 -4.20 15.83
CA LEU A 2 -2.42 -3.97 14.68
C LEU A 2 -1.67 -2.62 14.77
N GLY A 3 -1.74 -1.95 15.93
CA GLY A 3 -1.07 -0.69 16.21
C GLY A 3 0.41 -0.87 16.52
N PHE A 4 1.22 0.06 16.02
CA PHE A 4 2.67 0.08 16.18
C PHE A 4 3.04 0.12 17.68
N PRO A 5 3.74 -0.91 18.20
CA PRO A 5 3.98 -1.07 19.65
C PRO A 5 4.81 0.05 20.31
N SER A 6 5.42 0.92 19.50
CA SER A 6 6.51 1.80 19.91
C SER A 6 6.45 3.19 19.27
N GLU A 7 5.27 3.64 18.82
CA GLU A 7 5.09 5.07 18.57
C GLU A 7 5.45 5.83 19.85
N LEU A 8 6.37 6.80 19.72
CA LEU A 8 6.73 7.70 20.82
C LEU A 8 5.43 8.24 21.42
N PRO A 9 5.24 8.14 22.76
CA PRO A 9 4.06 8.70 23.39
C PRO A 9 3.92 10.15 22.96
N VAL A 10 2.79 10.46 22.33
CA VAL A 10 2.46 11.85 21.96
C VAL A 10 2.58 12.68 23.23
N ASP A 11 3.34 13.78 23.19
CA ASP A 11 3.51 14.69 24.34
C ASP A 11 2.15 15.37 24.64
N SER A 12 1.33 14.65 25.40
CA SER A 12 -0.02 15.04 25.77
C SER A 12 -0.01 16.36 26.55
N ASN A 13 1.07 16.66 27.28
CA ASN A 13 1.22 17.91 28.01
C ASN A 13 1.44 19.10 27.07
N TYR A 14 2.30 18.95 26.05
CA TYR A 14 2.49 19.97 25.01
C TYR A 14 1.17 20.27 24.30
N TYR A 15 0.48 19.25 23.79
CA TYR A 15 -0.77 19.44 23.05
C TYR A 15 -1.89 19.99 23.95
N ARG A 16 -1.94 19.60 25.23
CA ARG A 16 -2.89 20.16 26.20
C ARG A 16 -2.63 21.64 26.47
N LYS A 17 -1.37 22.06 26.56
CA LYS A 17 -1.00 23.48 26.67
C LYS A 17 -1.47 24.25 25.42
N VAL A 18 -1.19 23.74 24.22
CA VAL A 18 -1.62 24.37 22.96
C VAL A 18 -3.14 24.46 22.87
N TRP A 19 -3.86 23.41 23.28
CA TRP A 19 -5.32 23.40 23.34
C TRP A 19 -5.86 24.49 24.27
N ASN A 20 -5.35 24.55 25.50
CA ASN A 20 -5.79 25.54 26.49
C ASN A 20 -5.55 26.98 26.01
N LEU A 21 -4.42 27.23 25.33
CA LEU A 21 -4.15 28.53 24.71
C LEU A 21 -5.17 28.87 23.61
N LYS A 22 -5.47 27.92 22.72
CA LYS A 22 -6.47 28.13 21.66
C LYS A 22 -7.91 28.29 22.18
N MET A 23 -8.26 27.71 23.33
CA MET A 23 -9.59 27.91 23.92
C MET A 23 -9.75 29.26 24.62
N LYS A 24 -8.64 29.85 25.09
CA LYS A 24 -8.61 31.20 25.67
C LYS A 24 -8.65 32.30 24.61
N ASP A 25 -8.07 32.07 23.43
CA ASP A 25 -8.08 33.04 22.33
C ASP A 25 -9.51 33.29 21.78
N PRO A 26 -10.03 34.53 21.85
CA PRO A 26 -11.37 34.88 21.34
C PRO A 26 -11.48 34.81 19.81
N LYS A 27 -10.38 34.88 19.05
CA LYS A 27 -10.37 34.76 17.58
C LYS A 27 -10.17 33.32 17.10
N SER A 28 -10.04 32.37 18.04
CA SER A 28 -9.79 30.98 17.73
C SER A 28 -10.94 30.32 16.97
N ARG A 29 -10.68 29.91 15.74
CA ARG A 29 -11.61 29.08 14.95
C ARG A 29 -11.99 27.79 15.68
N LEU A 30 -11.05 27.21 16.44
CA LEU A 30 -11.26 26.00 17.23
C LEU A 30 -12.29 26.20 18.36
N LYS A 31 -12.26 27.36 19.02
CA LYS A 31 -13.26 27.76 20.01
C LYS A 31 -14.65 27.91 19.39
N SER A 32 -14.73 28.49 18.18
CA SER A 32 -16.01 28.60 17.46
C SER A 32 -16.56 27.24 17.00
N LEU A 33 -15.67 26.32 16.56
CA LEU A 33 -16.03 24.97 16.11
C LEU A 33 -16.57 24.10 17.24
N THR A 34 -15.95 24.17 18.43
CA THR A 34 -16.42 23.44 19.62
C THR A 34 -17.75 23.95 20.16
N GLN A 35 -18.17 25.16 19.81
CA GLN A 35 -19.46 25.75 20.22
C GLN A 35 -20.59 25.52 19.22
N LYS A 36 -20.29 25.22 17.95
CA LYS A 36 -21.29 24.87 16.93
C LYS A 36 -21.58 23.36 17.00
N ASN A 37 -22.86 22.98 17.12
CA ASN A 37 -23.42 21.61 17.06
C ASN A 37 -22.44 20.53 16.60
N SER A 38 -21.61 20.07 17.52
CA SER A 38 -20.55 19.11 17.27
C SER A 38 -21.00 17.77 17.82
N PHE A 39 -21.14 16.79 16.93
CA PHE A 39 -21.26 15.40 17.34
C PHE A 39 -19.84 14.85 17.58
N TRP A 40 -19.69 14.10 18.66
CA TRP A 40 -18.38 13.59 19.08
C TRP A 40 -18.25 12.15 18.65
N ILE A 41 -17.29 11.87 17.77
CA ILE A 41 -16.83 10.50 17.51
C ILE A 41 -15.83 10.15 18.60
N HIS A 42 -16.14 9.16 19.43
CA HIS A 42 -15.30 8.70 20.52
C HIS A 42 -15.24 7.18 20.56
N ARG A 43 -14.29 6.63 21.33
CA ARG A 43 -14.04 5.17 21.43
C ARG A 43 -13.95 4.51 20.06
N VAL A 44 -13.08 5.06 19.20
CA VAL A 44 -12.76 4.47 17.90
C VAL A 44 -11.98 3.20 18.14
N ASN A 45 -12.52 2.07 17.70
CA ASN A 45 -11.85 0.77 17.73
C ASN A 45 -11.69 0.29 16.28
N CYS A 46 -10.46 0.38 15.78
CA CYS A 46 -10.09 -0.10 14.45
C CYS A 46 -9.33 -1.42 14.58
N LEU A 47 -9.55 -2.32 13.63
CA LEU A 47 -8.72 -3.49 13.45
C LEU A 47 -7.34 -3.09 12.93
N GLY A 48 -7.27 -2.08 12.06
CA GLY A 48 -6.05 -1.56 11.40
C GLY A 48 -5.96 -1.91 9.91
N THR A 49 -6.97 -2.58 9.35
CA THR A 49 -7.10 -2.94 7.93
C THR A 49 -8.13 -2.09 7.20
N GLU A 50 -8.89 -1.28 7.93
CA GLU A 50 -9.92 -0.41 7.39
C GLU A 50 -9.30 0.69 6.48
N PRO A 51 -9.90 0.97 5.31
CA PRO A 51 -9.40 2.03 4.42
C PRO A 51 -9.63 3.44 4.95
N HIS A 52 -10.62 3.60 5.83
CA HIS A 52 -11.02 4.87 6.38
C HIS A 52 -11.52 4.70 7.80
N ILE A 53 -11.26 5.69 8.68
CA ILE A 53 -11.67 5.66 10.09
C ILE A 53 -13.20 5.54 10.27
N ALA A 54 -13.99 5.95 9.28
CA ALA A 54 -15.44 5.79 9.28
C ALA A 54 -15.89 4.32 9.21
N ASN A 55 -15.01 3.42 8.77
CA ASN A 55 -15.29 1.99 8.71
C ASN A 55 -14.90 1.27 10.01
N CYS A 56 -14.26 1.97 10.95
CA CYS A 56 -13.99 1.43 12.28
C CYS A 56 -15.25 1.43 13.14
N GLN A 57 -15.27 0.61 14.18
CA GLN A 57 -16.32 0.67 15.19
C GLN A 57 -16.17 1.97 15.99
N VAL A 58 -17.19 2.84 15.97
CA VAL A 58 -17.17 4.14 16.64
C VAL A 58 -18.42 4.38 17.48
N GLN A 59 -18.31 5.22 18.50
CA GLN A 59 -19.45 5.73 19.25
C GLN A 59 -19.65 7.22 18.94
N VAL A 60 -20.91 7.63 18.77
CA VAL A 60 -21.27 9.04 18.47
C VAL A 60 -22.12 9.59 19.60
N ALA A 61 -21.78 10.79 20.07
CA ALA A 61 -22.58 11.49 21.07
C ALA A 61 -23.07 12.87 20.59
N PRO A 62 -24.35 13.22 20.89
CA PRO A 62 -25.34 12.41 21.60
C PRO A 62 -26.00 11.37 20.68
N ALA A 63 -26.25 10.16 21.17
CA ALA A 63 -26.96 9.14 20.39
C ALA A 63 -28.46 9.52 20.18
N ARG A 64 -29.12 10.12 21.18
CA ARG A 64 -30.43 10.79 21.16
C ARG A 64 -30.53 11.81 22.31
N GLY A 65 -31.20 12.94 22.13
CA GLY A 65 -31.46 13.94 23.20
C GLY A 65 -30.47 15.13 23.24
N LYS A 66 -30.49 15.89 24.36
CA LYS A 66 -29.70 17.14 24.52
C LYS A 66 -28.20 16.91 24.27
N LEU A 67 -27.58 17.85 23.54
CA LEU A 67 -26.15 17.94 23.23
C LEU A 67 -25.29 17.89 24.51
N ARG A 68 -24.92 16.69 24.97
CA ARG A 68 -23.91 16.48 26.01
C ARG A 68 -22.63 15.97 25.37
N PRO A 69 -21.46 16.58 25.66
CA PRO A 69 -20.18 16.08 25.17
C PRO A 69 -19.90 14.68 25.72
N ALA A 70 -19.51 13.73 24.88
CA ALA A 70 -19.06 12.40 25.34
C ALA A 70 -17.79 12.48 26.21
N CYS A 71 -16.94 13.47 25.95
CA CYS A 71 -15.69 13.68 26.66
C CYS A 71 -15.71 15.06 27.34
N LEU A 72 -16.18 15.12 28.59
CA LEU A 72 -16.11 16.33 29.41
C LEU A 72 -14.64 16.72 29.62
N GLY A 73 -14.21 17.82 28.99
CA GLY A 73 -12.81 18.26 28.99
C GLY A 73 -11.88 17.47 28.07
N GLY A 74 -12.43 16.65 27.17
CA GLY A 74 -11.67 15.90 26.18
C GLY A 74 -11.02 16.81 25.13
N MET A 75 -9.76 16.54 24.80
CA MET A 75 -9.11 17.16 23.65
C MET A 75 -9.52 16.45 22.37
N HIS A 76 -9.51 17.16 21.24
CA HIS A 76 -9.59 16.50 19.94
C HIS A 76 -8.41 15.55 19.76
N THR A 77 -8.66 14.39 19.15
CA THR A 77 -7.60 13.49 18.72
C THR A 77 -6.70 14.20 17.70
N VAL A 78 -5.39 14.10 17.89
CA VAL A 78 -4.38 14.63 16.96
C VAL A 78 -3.67 13.46 16.34
N VAL A 79 -3.53 13.46 15.02
CA VAL A 79 -2.75 12.47 14.27
C VAL A 79 -1.58 13.15 13.58
N SER A 80 -0.42 12.50 13.59
CA SER A 80 0.78 12.93 12.86
C SER A 80 1.13 11.85 11.85
N CYS A 81 0.89 12.10 10.57
CA CYS A 81 1.14 11.14 9.51
C CYS A 81 2.52 11.34 8.88
N VAL A 82 3.19 10.25 8.51
CA VAL A 82 4.31 10.29 7.56
C VAL A 82 3.70 10.24 6.17
N ALA A 83 4.01 11.22 5.32
CA ALA A 83 3.50 11.25 3.95
C ALA A 83 4.07 10.05 3.16
N GLY A 84 3.16 9.20 2.66
CA GLY A 84 3.53 8.11 1.75
C GLY A 84 4.17 8.65 0.46
N PRO A 85 4.84 7.80 -0.34
CA PRO A 85 5.63 8.22 -1.49
C PRO A 85 4.88 9.11 -2.49
N ARG A 86 3.58 8.86 -2.69
CA ARG A 86 2.70 9.63 -3.59
C ARG A 86 2.34 11.04 -3.09
N PHE A 87 2.42 11.28 -1.79
CA PHE A 87 2.09 12.57 -1.17
C PHE A 87 3.35 13.37 -0.82
N ARG A 88 4.54 12.86 -1.14
CA ARG A 88 5.78 13.60 -0.99
C ARG A 88 5.82 14.70 -2.05
N PRO A 89 6.08 15.97 -1.67
CA PRO A 89 6.13 17.04 -2.64
C PRO A 89 7.26 16.76 -3.65
N LEU A 90 6.92 16.76 -4.94
CA LEU A 90 7.85 16.57 -6.07
C LEU A 90 8.97 17.62 -6.11
N LYS A 91 8.85 18.70 -5.34
CA LYS A 91 9.83 19.78 -5.22
C LYS A 91 10.07 20.07 -3.75
N ALA A 92 11.20 19.60 -3.21
CA ALA A 92 11.75 20.19 -2.00
C ALA A 92 12.05 21.67 -2.30
N LYS A 93 11.52 22.59 -1.48
CA LYS A 93 11.92 24.00 -1.55
C LYS A 93 13.45 24.08 -1.38
N PRO A 94 14.16 24.95 -2.10
CA PRO A 94 15.59 25.13 -1.92
C PRO A 94 15.84 25.85 -0.59
N GLY A 95 15.92 25.08 0.50
CA GLY A 95 16.19 25.58 1.84
C GLY A 95 17.17 24.65 2.54
N ARG A 96 18.39 25.16 2.76
CA ARG A 96 19.56 24.55 3.42
C ARG A 96 19.87 23.09 3.04
N LYS A 97 20.94 22.92 2.24
CA LYS A 97 21.62 21.65 2.02
C LYS A 97 22.22 21.12 3.33
N GLU A 98 21.41 20.43 4.14
CA GLU A 98 21.95 19.30 4.90
C GLU A 98 22.21 18.16 3.90
N PRO A 99 23.33 17.43 4.01
CA PRO A 99 23.52 16.19 3.27
C PRO A 99 22.56 15.16 3.86
N ARG A 100 21.28 15.24 3.48
CA ARG A 100 20.37 14.13 3.72
C ARG A 100 20.86 13.01 2.83
N ALA A 101 21.42 11.97 3.44
CA ALA A 101 21.64 10.69 2.79
C ALA A 101 20.36 10.37 2.00
N GLU A 102 20.52 10.04 0.72
CA GLU A 102 19.41 9.67 -0.14
C GLU A 102 18.63 8.55 0.55
N GLU A 103 17.35 8.80 0.85
CA GLU A 103 16.53 7.83 1.56
C GLU A 103 16.53 6.51 0.78
N PRO A 104 16.91 5.37 1.40
CA PRO A 104 17.05 4.13 0.65
C PRO A 104 15.69 3.74 0.09
N ARG A 105 15.63 3.61 -1.24
CA ARG A 105 14.43 3.11 -1.92
C ARG A 105 14.29 1.64 -1.57
N VAL A 106 13.08 1.23 -1.20
CA VAL A 106 12.77 -0.15 -0.81
C VAL A 106 11.74 -0.74 -1.75
N ARG A 107 11.78 -2.05 -1.97
CA ARG A 107 10.77 -2.80 -2.72
C ARG A 107 10.60 -4.21 -2.17
N LEU A 108 9.45 -4.82 -2.47
CA LEU A 108 9.20 -6.24 -2.24
C LEU A 108 9.27 -6.99 -3.57
N ARG A 109 9.86 -8.19 -3.55
CA ARG A 109 9.96 -9.11 -4.70
C ARG A 109 9.55 -10.52 -4.28
N SER A 110 9.20 -11.38 -5.25
CA SER A 110 8.86 -12.79 -4.98
C SER A 110 7.72 -12.95 -3.95
N GLY A 111 6.68 -12.11 -4.06
CA GLY A 111 5.50 -12.19 -3.21
C GLY A 111 4.25 -12.46 -4.05
N ALA A 112 3.48 -13.47 -3.65
CA ALA A 112 2.23 -13.86 -4.31
C ALA A 112 1.11 -12.83 -4.10
N GLN A 113 1.12 -12.15 -2.94
CA GLN A 113 0.12 -11.18 -2.55
C GLN A 113 0.67 -9.77 -2.47
N VAL A 114 -0.23 -8.79 -2.58
CA VAL A 114 0.11 -7.38 -2.34
C VAL A 114 0.69 -7.24 -0.92
N GLY A 115 1.77 -6.49 -0.77
CA GLY A 115 2.39 -6.26 0.54
C GLY A 115 3.15 -7.46 1.09
N GLU A 116 3.40 -8.48 0.29
CA GLU A 116 4.22 -9.63 0.64
C GLU A 116 5.46 -9.70 -0.26
N GLY A 117 6.58 -10.19 0.28
CA GLY A 117 7.78 -10.50 -0.51
C GLY A 117 9.09 -10.38 0.26
N ARG A 118 10.17 -10.81 -0.40
CA ARG A 118 11.56 -10.55 -0.02
C ARG A 118 11.85 -9.06 -0.05
N VAL A 119 12.57 -8.60 0.97
CA VAL A 119 12.94 -7.19 1.14
C VAL A 119 14.19 -6.88 0.33
N GLU A 120 14.08 -5.91 -0.58
CA GLU A 120 15.21 -5.36 -1.32
C GLU A 120 15.33 -3.86 -1.09
N VAL A 121 16.56 -3.40 -0.92
CA VAL A 121 16.92 -1.99 -0.71
C VAL A 121 17.86 -1.52 -1.81
N LEU A 122 17.73 -0.26 -2.23
CA LEU A 122 18.60 0.36 -3.21
C LEU A 122 19.68 1.16 -2.47
N MET A 123 20.92 0.71 -2.54
CA MET A 123 22.09 1.41 -2.01
C MET A 123 23.15 1.52 -3.10
N ASN A 124 23.83 2.66 -3.20
CA ASN A 124 24.86 2.90 -4.22
C ASN A 124 24.39 2.59 -5.65
N ARG A 125 23.12 2.93 -5.97
CA ARG A 125 22.45 2.65 -7.25
C ARG A 125 22.31 1.17 -7.62
N GLN A 126 22.48 0.26 -6.68
CA GLN A 126 22.32 -1.18 -6.88
C GLN A 126 21.31 -1.75 -5.90
N TRP A 127 20.41 -2.60 -6.41
CA TRP A 127 19.48 -3.32 -5.55
C TRP A 127 20.22 -4.47 -4.87
N GLY A 128 19.92 -4.67 -3.59
CA GLY A 128 20.43 -5.78 -2.79
C GLY A 128 19.45 -6.15 -1.70
N THR A 129 19.65 -7.32 -1.09
CA THR A 129 18.74 -7.88 -0.10
C THR A 129 19.09 -7.44 1.32
N VAL A 130 18.19 -7.78 2.25
CA VAL A 130 18.38 -7.60 3.69
C VAL A 130 18.52 -8.98 4.33
N CYS A 131 19.55 -9.17 5.15
CA CYS A 131 19.72 -10.39 5.93
C CYS A 131 18.73 -10.46 7.10
N ASP A 132 18.27 -11.66 7.41
CA ASP A 132 17.28 -11.97 8.44
C ASP A 132 17.85 -11.93 9.87
N HIS A 133 19.18 -11.85 10.04
CA HIS A 133 19.82 -11.62 11.33
C HIS A 133 19.35 -10.29 11.93
N GLY A 134 18.78 -10.33 13.13
CA GLY A 134 18.22 -9.16 13.81
C GLY A 134 16.91 -8.63 13.19
N TRP A 135 16.44 -9.20 12.07
CA TRP A 135 15.15 -8.89 11.48
C TRP A 135 14.03 -9.27 12.47
N ASN A 136 13.01 -8.43 12.56
CA ASN A 136 11.91 -8.66 13.49
C ASN A 136 10.65 -7.91 13.04
N LEU A 137 9.55 -8.13 13.77
CA LEU A 137 8.24 -7.56 13.45
C LEU A 137 8.23 -6.02 13.48
N LEU A 138 9.07 -5.37 14.30
CA LEU A 138 9.18 -3.91 14.33
C LEU A 138 9.86 -3.38 13.07
N SER A 139 10.98 -3.99 12.66
CA SER A 139 11.68 -3.64 11.42
C SER A 139 10.81 -3.89 10.19
N ALA A 140 10.12 -5.03 10.15
CA ALA A 140 9.13 -5.34 9.13
C ALA A 140 7.98 -4.31 9.09
N SER A 141 7.51 -3.86 10.26
CA SER A 141 6.44 -2.86 10.33
C SER A 141 6.88 -1.47 9.84
N VAL A 142 8.14 -1.08 10.11
CA VAL A 142 8.73 0.15 9.54
C VAL A 142 8.75 0.06 8.01
N LEU A 143 9.20 -1.07 7.45
CA LEU A 143 9.21 -1.30 6.01
C LEU A 143 7.81 -1.26 5.40
N CYS A 144 6.83 -1.95 5.98
CA CYS A 144 5.45 -1.95 5.50
C CYS A 144 4.88 -0.53 5.44
N ARG A 145 5.10 0.26 6.50
CA ARG A 145 4.69 1.66 6.56
C ARG A 145 5.42 2.53 5.54
N GLN A 146 6.73 2.32 5.35
CA GLN A 146 7.53 3.04 4.35
C GLN A 146 6.98 2.82 2.94
N LEU A 147 6.51 1.61 2.65
CA LEU A 147 5.87 1.23 1.38
C LEU A 147 4.42 1.71 1.24
N GLY A 148 3.83 2.29 2.30
CA GLY A 148 2.45 2.78 2.30
C GLY A 148 1.39 1.73 2.63
N PHE A 149 1.81 0.58 3.17
CA PHE A 149 0.92 -0.40 3.79
C PHE A 149 0.64 -0.03 5.26
N GLY A 150 -0.03 -0.92 5.98
CA GLY A 150 -0.17 -0.87 7.43
C GLY A 150 1.09 -1.36 8.16
N SER A 151 0.89 -1.99 9.32
CA SER A 151 1.93 -2.71 10.05
C SER A 151 2.27 -4.05 9.40
N ALA A 152 3.37 -4.68 9.82
CA ALA A 152 3.66 -6.06 9.40
C ALA A 152 2.74 -7.05 10.13
N ARG A 153 2.21 -8.01 9.38
CA ARG A 153 1.57 -9.22 9.89
C ARG A 153 2.63 -10.23 10.32
N GLU A 154 3.62 -10.47 9.47
CA GLU A 154 4.72 -11.41 9.72
C GLU A 154 6.06 -10.81 9.28
N ALA A 155 7.09 -11.08 10.07
CA ALA A 155 8.49 -10.98 9.64
C ALA A 155 8.96 -12.40 9.30
N LEU A 156 9.49 -12.58 8.10
CA LEU A 156 9.89 -13.88 7.57
C LEU A 156 11.41 -13.95 7.44
N PHE A 157 11.93 -15.16 7.59
CA PHE A 157 13.36 -15.48 7.70
C PHE A 157 13.70 -16.60 6.71
N GLY A 158 14.98 -16.89 6.52
CA GLY A 158 15.42 -18.08 5.80
C GLY A 158 15.02 -18.11 4.32
N ALA A 159 14.92 -16.94 3.67
CA ALA A 159 14.51 -16.82 2.27
C ALA A 159 13.17 -17.51 1.94
N GLN A 160 12.23 -17.55 2.89
CA GLN A 160 10.91 -18.20 2.72
C GLN A 160 10.11 -17.70 1.51
N LEU A 161 10.36 -16.48 1.03
CA LEU A 161 9.77 -15.91 -0.17
C LEU A 161 10.80 -15.76 -1.29
N GLY A 162 11.61 -16.81 -1.46
CA GLY A 162 12.64 -16.91 -2.47
C GLY A 162 13.93 -16.15 -2.15
N GLN A 163 15.02 -16.65 -2.71
CA GLN A 163 16.35 -16.04 -2.62
C GLN A 163 16.51 -14.87 -3.58
N GLY A 164 17.23 -13.84 -3.15
CA GLY A 164 17.73 -12.79 -4.03
C GLY A 164 18.99 -13.19 -4.76
N LEU A 165 19.53 -12.23 -5.49
CA LEU A 165 20.78 -12.32 -6.22
C LEU A 165 21.61 -11.06 -5.96
N GLY A 166 22.93 -11.20 -6.02
CA GLY A 166 23.86 -10.08 -5.93
C GLY A 166 24.24 -9.74 -4.49
N SER A 167 24.21 -8.45 -4.15
CA SER A 167 24.67 -7.97 -2.85
C SER A 167 23.62 -8.11 -1.76
N ILE A 168 24.05 -8.46 -0.55
CA ILE A 168 23.28 -8.31 0.68
C ILE A 168 23.72 -6.99 1.31
N HIS A 169 22.84 -5.99 1.32
CA HIS A 169 23.21 -4.63 1.71
C HIS A 169 23.15 -4.41 3.21
N LEU A 170 22.13 -4.96 3.88
CA LEU A 170 21.88 -4.73 5.29
C LEU A 170 21.82 -6.04 6.06
N SER A 171 22.26 -6.02 7.31
CA SER A 171 22.05 -7.07 8.31
C SER A 171 21.85 -6.45 9.69
N GLU A 172 21.38 -7.22 10.67
CA GLU A 172 21.18 -6.74 12.05
C GLU A 172 20.31 -5.47 12.11
N VAL A 173 19.25 -5.43 11.30
CA VAL A 173 18.34 -4.28 11.20
C VAL A 173 17.42 -4.24 12.41
N ARG A 174 17.76 -3.40 13.39
CA ARG A 174 17.10 -3.33 14.70
C ARG A 174 16.32 -2.04 14.87
N CYS A 175 15.22 -1.92 14.14
CA CYS A 175 14.31 -0.80 14.29
C CYS A 175 13.67 -0.80 15.69
N ARG A 176 13.42 0.40 16.23
CA ARG A 176 12.61 0.62 17.42
C ARG A 176 11.12 0.60 17.10
N GLY A 177 10.73 0.87 15.85
CA GLY A 177 9.38 0.80 15.30
C GLY A 177 8.74 2.17 14.98
N TYR A 178 9.36 3.28 15.40
CA TYR A 178 8.91 4.65 15.11
C TYR A 178 9.66 5.32 13.95
N GLU A 179 10.72 4.67 13.45
CA GLU A 179 11.51 5.14 12.30
C GLU A 179 10.62 5.33 11.08
N ARG A 180 10.86 6.40 10.30
CA ARG A 180 10.05 6.68 9.12
C ARG A 180 10.39 5.77 7.95
N THR A 181 11.62 5.28 7.93
CA THR A 181 12.21 4.54 6.82
C THR A 181 13.15 3.49 7.38
N LEU A 182 13.38 2.41 6.64
CA LEU A 182 14.30 1.36 7.05
C LEU A 182 15.74 1.87 7.20
N GLY A 183 16.11 2.93 6.46
CA GLY A 183 17.43 3.56 6.54
C GLY A 183 17.69 4.37 7.82
N GLU A 184 16.66 4.67 8.61
CA GLU A 184 16.82 5.32 9.92
C GLU A 184 17.08 4.30 11.04
N CYS A 185 16.88 3.02 10.77
CA CYS A 185 17.10 1.97 11.76
C CYS A 185 18.60 1.67 11.92
N PRO A 186 19.07 1.39 13.14
CA PRO A 186 20.39 0.79 13.34
C PRO A 186 20.51 -0.50 12.53
N ALA A 187 21.55 -0.59 11.70
CA ALA A 187 21.85 -1.74 10.85
C ALA A 187 23.37 -1.86 10.65
N LEU A 188 23.81 -3.07 10.32
CA LEU A 188 25.17 -3.37 9.89
C LEU A 188 25.20 -3.61 8.38
N GLU A 189 26.38 -3.48 7.78
CA GLU A 189 26.58 -3.85 6.37
C GLU A 189 26.43 -5.36 6.20
N GLY A 190 25.70 -5.80 5.17
CA GLY A 190 25.36 -7.21 4.99
C GLY A 190 26.58 -8.13 4.80
N SER A 191 27.67 -7.62 4.24
CA SER A 191 28.94 -8.35 4.01
C SER A 191 29.68 -8.72 5.29
N GLN A 192 29.46 -8.00 6.39
CA GLN A 192 30.26 -8.13 7.61
C GLN A 192 29.82 -9.29 8.52
N ASN A 193 28.64 -9.88 8.27
CA ASN A 193 28.01 -10.87 9.15
C ASN A 193 27.91 -12.29 8.56
N GLY A 194 28.54 -12.56 7.42
CA GLY A 194 28.57 -13.90 6.81
C GLY A 194 27.23 -14.40 6.26
N CYS A 195 26.23 -13.52 6.13
CA CYS A 195 24.93 -13.86 5.56
C CYS A 195 25.05 -14.35 4.12
N ARG A 196 24.20 -15.30 3.76
CA ARG A 196 23.99 -15.78 2.39
C ARG A 196 22.56 -15.46 1.95
N HIS A 197 22.25 -15.66 0.67
CA HIS A 197 20.88 -15.44 0.19
C HIS A 197 19.85 -16.40 0.82
N GLU A 198 20.29 -17.52 1.40
CA GLU A 198 19.47 -18.38 2.27
C GLU A 198 18.96 -17.64 3.52
N ASN A 199 19.60 -16.52 3.88
CA ASN A 199 19.22 -15.66 5.01
C ASN A 199 18.45 -14.41 4.56
N ASP A 200 17.93 -14.35 3.33
CA ASP A 200 17.21 -13.16 2.88
C ASP A 200 15.90 -12.99 3.67
N ALA A 201 15.74 -11.79 4.24
CA ALA A 201 14.57 -11.40 5.00
C ALA A 201 13.38 -11.09 4.09
N ALA A 202 12.19 -11.40 4.60
CA ALA A 202 10.93 -11.15 3.91
C ALA A 202 9.86 -10.61 4.88
N VAL A 203 8.76 -10.12 4.33
CA VAL A 203 7.66 -9.54 5.12
C VAL A 203 6.30 -9.91 4.51
N ARG A 204 5.28 -10.01 5.36
CA ARG A 204 3.87 -9.91 4.99
C ARG A 204 3.25 -8.73 5.70
N CYS A 205 2.79 -7.74 4.93
CA CYS A 205 2.18 -6.52 5.45
C CYS A 205 0.67 -6.68 5.60
N ASN A 206 0.09 -5.96 6.56
CA ASN A 206 -1.34 -5.68 6.55
C ASN A 206 -1.62 -4.67 5.44
N VAL A 207 -2.25 -5.13 4.36
CA VAL A 207 -2.66 -4.25 3.27
C VAL A 207 -4.01 -3.63 3.62
N PRO A 208 -4.14 -2.30 3.66
CA PRO A 208 -5.44 -1.67 3.86
C PRO A 208 -6.38 -2.06 2.71
N ASN A 209 -7.63 -2.42 3.03
CA ASN A 209 -8.61 -2.77 2.00
C ASN A 209 -9.08 -1.51 1.28
N VAL A 210 -8.31 -1.08 0.29
CA VAL A 210 -8.57 0.09 -0.56
C VAL A 210 -9.64 -0.14 -1.64
N GLY A 211 -10.31 -1.30 -1.63
CA GLY A 211 -11.43 -1.59 -2.54
C GLY A 211 -11.04 -1.90 -3.99
N PHE A 212 -9.75 -1.95 -4.33
CA PHE A 212 -9.30 -2.25 -5.70
C PHE A 212 -9.57 -3.69 -6.15
N GLN A 213 -9.69 -4.64 -5.22
CA GLN A 213 -9.98 -6.04 -5.56
C GLN A 213 -11.30 -6.19 -6.33
N ASN A 214 -12.31 -5.37 -6.00
CA ASN A 214 -13.64 -5.42 -6.63
C ASN A 214 -13.70 -4.67 -7.98
N GLN A 215 -12.60 -4.03 -8.40
CA GLN A 215 -12.51 -3.27 -9.65
C GLN A 215 -11.83 -4.05 -10.78
N VAL A 216 -11.49 -5.32 -10.55
CA VAL A 216 -10.93 -6.23 -11.55
C VAL A 216 -11.61 -7.59 -11.40
N ARG A 217 -11.79 -8.31 -12.51
CA ARG A 217 -12.25 -9.71 -12.50
C ARG A 217 -11.71 -10.45 -13.72
N LEU A 218 -11.70 -11.78 -13.62
CA LEU A 218 -11.51 -12.65 -14.76
C LEU A 218 -12.87 -13.08 -15.31
N ALA A 219 -13.01 -13.08 -16.62
CA ALA A 219 -14.20 -13.54 -17.33
C ALA A 219 -13.82 -14.52 -18.44
N GLY A 220 -14.70 -15.51 -18.67
CA GLY A 220 -14.36 -16.66 -19.50
C GLY A 220 -13.42 -17.60 -18.75
N GLY A 221 -12.33 -18.04 -19.40
CA GLY A 221 -11.40 -18.99 -18.81
C GLY A 221 -11.93 -20.42 -18.78
N ARG A 222 -11.05 -21.42 -18.70
CA ARG A 222 -11.43 -22.81 -18.39
C ARG A 222 -11.42 -23.06 -16.88
N THR A 223 -10.65 -22.26 -16.13
CA THR A 223 -10.54 -22.33 -14.67
C THR A 223 -10.72 -20.94 -14.05
N PRO A 224 -11.00 -20.85 -12.74
CA PRO A 224 -11.13 -19.56 -12.05
C PRO A 224 -9.85 -18.71 -12.06
N GLU A 225 -8.69 -19.31 -12.32
CA GLU A 225 -7.37 -18.68 -12.30
C GLU A 225 -6.97 -18.11 -13.67
N GLU A 226 -7.77 -18.31 -14.71
CA GLU A 226 -7.49 -17.77 -16.04
C GLU A 226 -8.70 -17.08 -16.67
N GLY A 227 -8.44 -16.15 -17.59
CA GLY A 227 -9.51 -15.51 -18.34
C GLY A 227 -9.13 -14.12 -18.86
N VAL A 228 -10.11 -13.46 -19.46
CA VAL A 228 -10.03 -12.06 -19.89
C VAL A 228 -10.01 -11.16 -18.66
N VAL A 229 -9.07 -10.22 -18.62
CA VAL A 229 -8.98 -9.20 -17.57
C VAL A 229 -10.00 -8.10 -17.88
N GLU A 230 -11.05 -8.05 -17.06
CA GLU A 230 -12.03 -6.98 -17.09
C GLU A 230 -11.80 -6.04 -15.91
N VAL A 231 -11.90 -4.73 -16.16
CA VAL A 231 -11.74 -3.69 -15.14
C VAL A 231 -12.96 -2.80 -15.09
N GLN A 232 -13.29 -2.33 -13.89
CA GLN A 232 -14.34 -1.35 -13.68
C GLN A 232 -13.77 0.07 -13.81
N VAL A 233 -14.38 0.90 -14.64
CA VAL A 233 -14.03 2.32 -14.81
C VAL A 233 -15.27 3.20 -14.68
N GLU A 234 -15.05 4.43 -14.22
CA GLU A 234 -16.09 5.45 -14.17
C GLU A 234 -16.08 6.28 -15.46
N VAL A 235 -17.20 6.30 -16.17
CA VAL A 235 -17.41 7.14 -17.36
C VAL A 235 -18.66 7.97 -17.14
N ASN A 236 -18.51 9.30 -17.09
CA ASN A 236 -19.60 10.25 -16.85
C ASN A 236 -20.40 9.97 -15.55
N GLY A 237 -19.72 9.56 -14.47
CA GLY A 237 -20.36 9.25 -13.19
C GLY A 237 -21.02 7.88 -13.12
N VAL A 238 -20.97 7.09 -14.18
CA VAL A 238 -21.52 5.72 -14.25
C VAL A 238 -20.38 4.71 -14.26
N GLN A 239 -20.46 3.74 -13.36
CA GLN A 239 -19.52 2.62 -13.33
C GLN A 239 -19.85 1.64 -14.45
N ARG A 240 -18.85 1.30 -15.26
CA ARG A 240 -18.97 0.28 -16.31
C ARG A 240 -17.79 -0.68 -16.28
N TRP A 241 -18.06 -1.91 -16.66
CA TRP A 241 -17.02 -2.91 -16.90
C TRP A 241 -16.56 -2.83 -18.35
N GLY A 242 -15.29 -3.14 -18.58
CA GLY A 242 -14.74 -3.29 -19.91
C GLY A 242 -13.42 -4.04 -19.89
N ALA A 243 -12.97 -4.42 -21.08
CA ALA A 243 -11.72 -5.15 -21.27
C ALA A 243 -10.50 -4.22 -21.20
N VAL A 244 -9.35 -4.80 -20.85
CA VAL A 244 -8.04 -4.16 -21.00
C VAL A 244 -7.47 -4.51 -22.39
N CYS A 245 -6.91 -3.54 -23.09
CA CYS A 245 -6.26 -3.76 -24.39
C CYS A 245 -5.02 -4.67 -24.23
N SER A 246 -4.84 -5.63 -25.14
CA SER A 246 -3.65 -6.50 -25.10
C SER A 246 -2.38 -5.88 -25.70
N ASP A 247 -2.46 -4.69 -26.30
CA ASP A 247 -1.28 -3.96 -26.79
C ASP A 247 -0.30 -3.73 -25.64
N HIS A 248 0.91 -4.28 -25.79
CA HIS A 248 1.99 -4.24 -24.79
C HIS A 248 1.69 -4.96 -23.46
N TRP A 249 0.63 -5.77 -23.39
CA TRP A 249 0.34 -6.58 -22.21
C TRP A 249 1.42 -7.64 -21.98
N GLY A 250 2.15 -7.53 -20.87
CA GLY A 250 3.25 -8.43 -20.52
C GLY A 250 3.03 -9.17 -19.21
N LEU A 251 4.00 -10.01 -18.84
CA LEU A 251 3.99 -10.74 -17.57
C LEU A 251 3.98 -9.78 -16.38
N THR A 252 4.64 -8.61 -16.47
CA THR A 252 4.66 -7.64 -15.36
C THR A 252 3.27 -7.09 -15.07
N GLU A 253 2.48 -6.78 -16.09
CA GLU A 253 1.10 -6.34 -15.92
C GLU A 253 0.21 -7.49 -15.43
N ALA A 254 0.39 -8.69 -16.00
CA ALA A 254 -0.33 -9.89 -15.56
C ALA A 254 -0.06 -10.21 -14.09
N MET A 255 1.18 -10.04 -13.61
CA MET A 255 1.54 -10.21 -12.20
C MET A 255 0.77 -9.24 -11.31
N VAL A 256 0.62 -7.98 -11.72
CA VAL A 256 -0.21 -7.01 -10.97
C VAL A 256 -1.67 -7.44 -10.97
N ALA A 257 -2.19 -7.95 -12.09
CA ALA A 257 -3.57 -8.43 -12.19
C ALA A 257 -3.84 -9.65 -11.29
N CYS A 258 -3.05 -10.73 -11.41
CA CYS A 258 -3.19 -11.94 -10.60
C CYS A 258 -3.06 -11.63 -9.10
N ARG A 259 -2.11 -10.76 -8.74
CA ARG A 259 -1.92 -10.32 -7.36
C ARG A 259 -3.08 -9.47 -6.84
N GLN A 260 -3.62 -8.56 -7.66
CA GLN A 260 -4.80 -7.75 -7.30
C GLN A 260 -6.03 -8.63 -7.07
N LEU A 261 -6.17 -9.72 -7.83
CA LEU A 261 -7.23 -10.73 -7.69
C LEU A 261 -7.01 -11.68 -6.51
N GLY A 262 -5.82 -11.67 -5.90
CA GLY A 262 -5.45 -12.60 -4.83
C GLY A 262 -5.19 -14.04 -5.32
N LEU A 263 -4.90 -14.20 -6.61
CA LEU A 263 -4.66 -15.50 -7.28
C LEU A 263 -3.17 -15.86 -7.36
N GLY A 264 -2.31 -15.13 -6.65
CA GLY A 264 -0.88 -15.37 -6.62
C GLY A 264 -0.12 -14.76 -7.80
N PHE A 265 0.77 -15.55 -8.39
CA PHE A 265 1.65 -15.15 -9.48
C PHE A 265 0.95 -15.29 -10.84
N ALA A 266 1.42 -14.54 -11.83
CA ALA A 266 1.03 -14.76 -13.22
C ALA A 266 1.92 -15.83 -13.85
N ASN A 267 1.29 -16.91 -14.28
CA ASN A 267 1.92 -17.94 -15.10
C ASN A 267 2.04 -17.47 -16.56
N HIS A 268 0.97 -16.87 -17.11
CA HIS A 268 0.94 -16.37 -18.48
C HIS A 268 0.28 -14.99 -18.61
N ALA A 269 0.80 -14.17 -19.51
CA ALA A 269 0.16 -12.97 -20.03
C ALA A 269 -0.37 -13.26 -21.45
N ILE A 270 -1.68 -13.22 -21.63
CA ILE A 270 -2.35 -13.66 -22.86
C ILE A 270 -2.80 -12.43 -23.63
N LYS A 271 -2.47 -12.36 -24.91
CA LYS A 271 -2.80 -11.23 -25.78
C LYS A 271 -3.99 -11.48 -26.71
N ASP A 272 -4.22 -12.74 -27.04
CA ASP A 272 -5.28 -13.19 -27.94
C ASP A 272 -6.28 -14.04 -27.17
N THR A 273 -7.41 -13.44 -26.82
CA THR A 273 -8.44 -14.06 -25.98
C THR A 273 -9.69 -14.46 -26.78
N TRP A 274 -9.55 -14.60 -28.10
CA TRP A 274 -10.63 -14.82 -29.06
C TRP A 274 -11.54 -16.03 -28.77
N TYR A 275 -11.05 -17.03 -28.03
CA TYR A 275 -11.81 -18.23 -27.68
C TYR A 275 -12.49 -18.12 -26.31
N TRP A 276 -12.13 -17.13 -25.49
CA TRP A 276 -12.84 -16.79 -24.26
C TRP A 276 -13.88 -15.73 -24.55
N GLN A 277 -15.15 -16.11 -24.45
CA GLN A 277 -16.22 -15.12 -24.41
C GLN A 277 -16.15 -14.46 -23.04
N GLY A 278 -15.59 -13.24 -22.99
CA GLY A 278 -15.73 -12.35 -21.83
C GLY A 278 -17.19 -12.08 -21.53
N THR A 279 -17.48 -11.32 -20.47
CA THR A 279 -18.87 -11.01 -20.14
C THR A 279 -19.48 -10.09 -21.20
N PRO A 280 -20.76 -10.29 -21.61
CA PRO A 280 -21.41 -9.44 -22.60
C PRO A 280 -21.42 -7.94 -22.23
N GLY A 281 -21.36 -7.63 -20.94
CA GLY A 281 -21.30 -6.26 -20.41
C GLY A 281 -19.93 -5.59 -20.39
N ALA A 282 -18.87 -6.27 -20.86
CA ALA A 282 -17.50 -5.78 -20.88
C ALA A 282 -16.83 -5.88 -22.27
N GLY A 283 -17.64 -5.91 -23.34
CA GLY A 283 -17.16 -6.07 -24.71
C GLY A 283 -16.34 -4.89 -25.26
N GLU A 284 -16.42 -3.71 -24.63
CA GLU A 284 -15.61 -2.54 -25.00
C GLU A 284 -14.27 -2.52 -24.26
N VAL A 285 -13.21 -2.09 -24.95
CA VAL A 285 -11.92 -1.83 -24.33
C VAL A 285 -11.99 -0.48 -23.61
N VAL A 286 -11.71 -0.48 -22.31
CA VAL A 286 -11.82 0.71 -21.44
C VAL A 286 -10.48 1.15 -20.83
N MET A 287 -9.43 0.35 -21.02
CA MET A 287 -8.09 0.63 -20.52
C MET A 287 -7.05 0.17 -21.56
N SER A 288 -6.03 0.98 -21.84
CA SER A 288 -5.00 0.66 -22.83
C SER A 288 -3.63 1.23 -22.47
N GLY A 289 -2.58 0.66 -23.05
CA GLY A 289 -1.19 1.08 -22.81
C GLY A 289 -0.77 0.89 -21.36
N VAL A 290 -1.29 -0.16 -20.71
CA VAL A 290 -0.97 -0.47 -19.32
C VAL A 290 0.49 -0.87 -19.25
N SER A 291 1.26 -0.14 -18.46
CA SER A 291 2.67 -0.42 -18.21
C SER A 291 2.93 -0.32 -16.71
N CYS A 292 3.27 -1.46 -16.13
CA CYS A 292 3.51 -1.63 -14.72
C CYS A 292 5.00 -1.78 -14.42
N SER A 293 5.43 -1.32 -13.25
CA SER A 293 6.74 -1.62 -12.67
C SER A 293 6.77 -2.98 -11.97
N GLY A 294 5.60 -3.58 -11.71
CA GLY A 294 5.41 -4.83 -10.98
C GLY A 294 5.23 -4.63 -9.48
N THR A 295 5.28 -3.39 -8.98
CA THR A 295 5.14 -3.05 -7.55
C THR A 295 3.78 -2.45 -7.20
N GLU A 296 2.97 -2.15 -8.21
CA GLU A 296 1.64 -1.57 -8.07
C GLU A 296 0.69 -2.49 -7.32
N LEU A 297 -0.21 -1.91 -6.52
CA LEU A 297 -1.20 -2.67 -5.75
C LEU A 297 -2.36 -3.16 -6.61
N ALA A 298 -2.55 -2.51 -7.76
CA ALA A 298 -3.67 -2.68 -8.65
C ALA A 298 -3.34 -2.12 -10.04
N LEU A 299 -3.95 -2.65 -11.10
CA LEU A 299 -3.77 -2.18 -12.48
C LEU A 299 -4.10 -0.69 -12.63
N GLN A 300 -5.05 -0.18 -11.85
CA GLN A 300 -5.45 1.22 -11.80
C GLN A 300 -4.29 2.16 -11.39
N GLN A 301 -3.22 1.62 -10.81
CA GLN A 301 -2.05 2.38 -10.38
C GLN A 301 -0.89 2.35 -11.38
N CYS A 302 -0.94 1.48 -12.38
CA CYS A 302 0.07 1.42 -13.43
C CYS A 302 -0.02 2.63 -14.35
N GLN A 303 1.07 2.92 -15.07
CA GLN A 303 1.03 3.93 -16.11
C GLN A 303 0.10 3.44 -17.22
N ARG A 304 -0.71 4.36 -17.76
CA ARG A 304 -1.65 4.05 -18.84
C ARG A 304 -1.86 5.26 -19.74
N HIS A 305 -2.37 5.02 -20.93
CA HIS A 305 -2.83 6.12 -21.78
C HIS A 305 -4.02 6.83 -21.15
N GLY A 306 -4.13 8.14 -21.41
CA GLY A 306 -5.27 8.94 -20.99
C GLY A 306 -6.53 8.55 -21.78
N PRO A 307 -6.60 8.89 -23.09
CA PRO A 307 -7.56 8.30 -24.01
C PRO A 307 -7.25 6.82 -24.25
N VAL A 308 -8.30 6.00 -24.39
CA VAL A 308 -8.13 4.59 -24.76
C VAL A 308 -7.72 4.50 -26.23
N HIS A 309 -6.58 3.90 -26.49
CA HIS A 309 -6.07 3.64 -27.84
C HIS A 309 -5.64 2.17 -27.93
N CYS A 310 -6.37 1.38 -28.71
CA CYS A 310 -6.10 -0.03 -28.93
C CYS A 310 -6.08 -0.30 -30.44
N SER A 311 -4.91 -0.68 -30.95
CA SER A 311 -4.61 -0.69 -32.39
C SER A 311 -5.49 -1.67 -33.17
N HIS A 312 -5.99 -2.69 -32.48
CA HIS A 312 -6.75 -3.80 -33.08
C HIS A 312 -8.27 -3.78 -32.77
N GLY A 313 -8.78 -2.69 -32.20
CA GLY A 313 -10.21 -2.55 -31.86
C GLY A 313 -10.68 -3.40 -30.67
N ALA A 314 -11.97 -3.36 -30.36
CA ALA A 314 -12.57 -4.12 -29.26
C ALA A 314 -12.86 -5.59 -29.64
N GLY A 315 -12.70 -6.52 -28.69
CA GLY A 315 -12.98 -7.95 -28.86
C GLY A 315 -11.75 -8.85 -28.79
N ARG A 316 -11.28 -9.32 -29.96
CA ARG A 316 -10.30 -10.43 -30.15
C ARG A 316 -8.95 -10.24 -29.42
N PHE A 317 -8.61 -8.98 -29.13
CA PHE A 317 -7.33 -8.51 -28.58
C PHE A 317 -7.50 -7.92 -27.17
N SER A 318 -8.29 -8.60 -26.34
CA SER A 318 -8.40 -8.27 -24.93
C SER A 318 -7.29 -8.98 -24.15
N ALA A 319 -6.68 -8.27 -23.21
CA ALA A 319 -5.68 -8.84 -22.33
C ALA A 319 -6.29 -9.93 -21.44
N GLY A 320 -5.57 -11.04 -21.30
CA GLY A 320 -5.91 -12.14 -20.42
C GLY A 320 -4.74 -12.54 -19.54
N VAL A 321 -5.03 -13.34 -18.53
CA VAL A 321 -4.01 -13.91 -17.63
C VAL A 321 -4.32 -15.37 -17.34
N SER A 322 -3.29 -16.09 -16.93
CA SER A 322 -3.40 -17.35 -16.19
C SER A 322 -2.54 -17.20 -14.93
N CYS A 323 -3.14 -17.43 -13.77
CA CYS A 323 -2.54 -17.23 -12.46
C CYS A 323 -2.21 -18.58 -11.81
N THR A 324 -1.30 -18.57 -10.83
CA THR A 324 -0.89 -19.74 -10.05
C THR A 324 -0.50 -19.34 -8.63
N ASP A 325 -0.74 -20.21 -7.66
CA ASP A 325 -0.33 -20.04 -6.27
C ASP A 325 1.10 -20.56 -5.99
N SER A 326 1.68 -21.33 -6.92
CA SER A 326 3.06 -21.81 -6.87
C SER A 326 4.06 -20.85 -7.53
N GLU A 327 5.25 -20.72 -6.91
CA GLU A 327 6.43 -20.06 -7.50
C GLU A 327 7.09 -20.91 -8.59
#